data_AF-A0A0H5NZ42-F1
#
_entry.id   AF-A0A0H5NZ42-F1
#
_cell.length_a   1.000
_cell.length_b   1.000
_cell.length_c   1.000
_cell.angle_alpha   90.00
_cell.angle_beta   90.00
_cell.angle_gamma   90.00
#
_symmetry.space_group_name_H-M   'P 1'
#
loop_
_entity.id
_entity.type
_entity.pdbx_description
1 polymer ?
#
loop_
_entity_poly.entity_id
_entity_poly.type
_entity_poly.pdbx_seq_one_letter_code
_entity_poly.pdbx_strand_id
1 'polypeptide(L)'
;MNVDPVEMRELATTLRWRAGIVEGHQPLVKSTRDAARDGAEESQTFARIQETLEALDTIVRYHAEQMRVVATEIETAATAFETQDNANATSIEQAGPR
;
A
#
# COMPACT_ATOMS: atom_id res chain seq x y z
N MET A 1 -13.76 20.96 8.28
CA MET A 1 -12.99 19.88 7.64
C MET A 1 -13.99 19.14 6.77
N ASN A 2 -13.86 19.21 5.44
CA ASN A 2 -14.75 18.49 4.53
C ASN A 2 -14.17 17.09 4.38
N VAL A 3 -14.71 16.13 5.12
CA VAL A 3 -14.31 14.73 5.05
C VAL A 3 -15.38 14.02 4.24
N ASP A 4 -15.01 13.49 3.08
CA ASP A 4 -15.89 12.65 2.25
C ASP A 4 -15.47 11.18 2.39
N PRO A 5 -16.25 10.35 3.12
CA PRO A 5 -15.95 8.93 3.28
C PRO A 5 -15.87 8.15 1.97
N VAL A 6 -16.59 8.60 0.92
CA VAL A 6 -16.55 7.98 -0.41
C VAL A 6 -15.17 8.20 -1.03
N GLU A 7 -14.71 9.45 -1.09
CA GLU A 7 -13.38 9.78 -1.62
C GLU A 7 -12.26 9.09 -0.81
N MET A 8 -12.42 8.96 0.51
CA MET A 8 -11.49 8.21 1.36
C MET A 8 -11.42 6.73 0.96
N ARG A 9 -12.57 6.08 0.75
CA ARG A 9 -12.63 4.67 0.34
C ARG A 9 -12.05 4.45 -1.06
N GLU A 10 -12.28 5.38 -1.98
CA GLU A 10 -11.67 5.37 -3.32
C GLU A 10 -10.14 5.49 -3.26
N LEU A 11 -9.63 6.40 -2.41
CA LEU A 11 -8.20 6.56 -2.19
C LEU A 11 -7.57 5.29 -1.60
N ALA A 12 -8.21 4.68 -0.59
CA ALA A 12 -7.75 3.43 0.00
C ALA A 12 -7.69 2.29 -1.03
N THR A 13 -8.73 2.14 -1.84
CA THR A 13 -8.78 1.18 -2.96
C THR A 13 -7.63 1.41 -3.94
N THR A 14 -7.40 2.67 -4.33
CA THR A 14 -6.33 3.04 -5.26
C THR A 14 -4.95 2.72 -4.70
N LEU A 15 -4.72 2.98 -3.40
CA LEU A 15 -3.46 2.66 -2.74
C LEU A 15 -3.20 1.16 -2.71
N ARG A 16 -4.21 0.34 -2.42
CA ARG A 16 -4.08 -1.14 -2.48
C ARG A 16 -3.76 -1.63 -3.88
N TRP A 17 -4.45 -1.11 -4.89
CA TRP A 17 -4.19 -1.46 -6.27
C TRP A 17 -2.74 -1.15 -6.66
N ARG A 18 -2.27 0.07 -6.33
CA ARG A 18 -0.88 0.47 -6.61
C ARG A 18 0.12 -0.36 -5.82
N ALA A 19 -0.16 -0.70 -4.56
CA ALA A 19 0.69 -1.60 -3.79
C ALA A 19 0.79 -2.99 -4.44
N GLY A 20 -0.31 -3.52 -4.97
CA GLY A 20 -0.34 -4.77 -5.73
C GLY A 20 0.47 -4.70 -7.03
N ILE A 21 0.39 -3.58 -7.76
CA ILE A 21 1.24 -3.36 -8.94
C ILE A 21 2.73 -3.38 -8.54
N VAL A 22 3.09 -2.63 -7.49
CA VAL A 22 4.49 -2.54 -7.03
C VAL A 22 5.02 -3.92 -6.61
N GLU A 23 4.23 -4.68 -5.84
CA GLU A 23 4.58 -6.05 -5.44
C GLU A 23 4.66 -7.01 -6.64
N GLY A 24 3.77 -6.85 -7.64
CA GLY A 24 3.77 -7.68 -8.85
C GLY A 24 5.00 -7.49 -9.74
N HIS A 25 5.74 -6.39 -9.58
CA HIS A 25 7.03 -6.18 -10.24
C HIS A 25 8.20 -6.77 -9.44
N GLN A 26 7.95 -7.34 -8.26
CA GLN A 26 8.96 -8.01 -7.46
C GLN A 26 9.05 -9.51 -7.79
N PRO A 27 10.26 -10.09 -7.81
CA PRO A 27 11.55 -9.43 -7.66
C PRO A 27 11.93 -8.65 -8.93
N LEU A 28 12.48 -7.43 -8.79
CA LEU A 28 12.69 -6.45 -9.87
C LEU A 28 13.59 -6.94 -11.02
N VAL A 29 14.29 -8.05 -10.83
CA VAL A 29 15.38 -8.54 -11.68
C VAL A 29 15.48 -10.06 -11.70
N LYS A 30 14.38 -10.79 -11.47
CA LYS A 30 14.42 -12.25 -11.47
C LYS A 30 15.01 -12.81 -12.76
N SER A 31 14.51 -12.36 -13.91
CA SER A 31 15.02 -12.77 -15.24
C SER A 31 16.50 -12.41 -15.44
N THR A 32 16.92 -11.22 -15.02
CA THR A 32 18.32 -10.78 -15.11
C THR A 32 19.24 -11.58 -14.18
N ARG A 33 18.77 -11.95 -12.98
CA ARG A 33 19.50 -12.82 -12.03
C ARG A 33 19.62 -14.25 -12.57
N ASP A 34 18.55 -14.78 -13.12
CA ASP A 34 18.53 -16.15 -13.65
C ASP A 34 19.45 -16.24 -14.88
N ALA A 35 19.40 -15.25 -15.79
CA ALA A 35 20.31 -15.16 -16.94
C ALA A 35 21.79 -14.96 -16.55
N ALA A 36 22.06 -14.26 -15.44
CA ALA A 36 23.41 -14.09 -14.92
C ALA A 36 24.01 -15.38 -14.36
N ARG A 37 23.20 -16.20 -13.69
CA ARG A 37 23.65 -17.47 -13.10
C ARG A 37 24.09 -18.50 -14.14
N ASP A 38 23.46 -18.48 -15.32
CA ASP A 38 23.76 -19.45 -16.39
C ASP A 38 25.05 -19.13 -17.16
N GLY A 39 25.66 -17.95 -16.97
CA GLY A 39 26.80 -17.50 -17.80
C GLY A 39 27.95 -16.79 -17.09
N ALA A 40 27.89 -16.55 -15.77
CA ALA A 40 28.91 -15.78 -15.06
C ALA A 40 29.92 -16.66 -14.32
N GLU A 41 31.20 -16.53 -14.67
CA GLU A 41 32.31 -16.86 -13.76
C GLU A 41 32.21 -15.97 -12.50
N GLU A 42 32.65 -16.46 -11.34
CA GLU A 42 32.61 -15.72 -10.07
C GLU A 42 33.25 -14.33 -10.20
N SER A 43 32.42 -13.30 -10.34
CA SER A 43 32.84 -11.91 -10.50
C SER A 43 32.34 -11.09 -9.32
N GLN A 44 33.24 -10.38 -8.65
CA GLN A 44 32.92 -9.49 -7.53
C GLN A 44 31.93 -8.38 -7.94
N THR A 45 31.93 -7.98 -9.21
CA THR A 45 30.96 -7.03 -9.75
C THR A 45 29.55 -7.63 -9.79
N PHE A 46 29.43 -8.91 -10.17
CA PHE A 46 28.16 -9.62 -10.18
C PHE A 46 27.58 -9.76 -8.77
N ALA A 47 28.42 -10.10 -7.79
CA ALA A 47 28.01 -10.18 -6.38
C ALA A 47 27.44 -8.84 -5.88
N ARG A 48 28.13 -7.71 -6.16
CA ARG A 48 27.66 -6.37 -5.75
C ARG A 48 26.36 -5.96 -6.44
N ILE A 49 26.19 -6.31 -7.71
CA ILE A 49 24.93 -6.08 -8.44
C ILE A 49 23.81 -6.87 -7.76
N GLN A 50 24.05 -8.14 -7.42
CA GLN A 50 23.06 -8.97 -6.74
C GLN A 50 22.66 -8.39 -5.37
N GLU A 51 23.63 -8.01 -4.54
CA GLU A 51 23.37 -7.38 -3.23
C GLU A 51 22.53 -6.11 -3.35
N THR A 52 22.87 -5.26 -4.33
CA THR A 52 22.13 -4.01 -4.58
C THR A 52 20.68 -4.30 -4.98
N LEU A 53 20.48 -5.29 -5.83
CA LEU A 53 19.14 -5.67 -6.30
C LEU A 53 18.30 -6.30 -5.19
N GLU A 54 18.91 -7.09 -4.30
CA GLU A 54 18.23 -7.65 -3.12
C GLU A 54 17.86 -6.55 -2.10
N ALA A 55 18.72 -5.54 -1.93
CA ALA A 55 18.41 -4.37 -1.12
C ALA A 55 17.23 -3.57 -1.71
N LEU A 56 17.21 -3.36 -3.03
CA LEU A 56 16.09 -2.70 -3.71
C LEU A 56 14.79 -3.50 -3.60
N ASP A 57 14.84 -4.83 -3.75
CA ASP A 57 13.68 -5.71 -3.53
C ASP A 57 13.15 -5.59 -2.08
N THR A 58 14.01 -5.34 -1.10
CA THR A 58 13.60 -5.13 0.29
C THR A 58 12.91 -3.77 0.47
N ILE A 59 13.50 -2.70 -0.08
CA ILE A 59 12.96 -1.34 -0.01
C ILE A 59 11.59 -1.25 -0.69
N VAL A 60 11.47 -1.82 -1.89
CA VAL A 60 10.22 -1.78 -2.65
C VAL A 60 9.11 -2.58 -1.95
N ARG A 61 9.45 -3.70 -1.31
CA ARG A 61 8.50 -4.47 -0.50
C ARG A 61 8.01 -3.68 0.70
N TYR A 62 8.93 -3.03 1.41
CA TYR A 62 8.60 -2.15 2.52
C TYR A 62 7.63 -1.04 2.09
N HIS A 63 7.87 -0.38 0.96
CA HIS A 63 6.97 0.67 0.49
C HIS A 63 5.60 0.13 0.06
N ALA A 64 5.54 -1.04 -0.59
CA ALA A 64 4.26 -1.69 -0.91
C ALA A 64 3.46 -2.02 0.38
N GLU A 65 4.13 -2.46 1.43
CA GLU A 65 3.53 -2.70 2.73
C GLU A 65 3.02 -1.41 3.39
N GLN A 66 3.83 -0.33 3.39
CA GLN A 66 3.41 0.96 3.91
C GLN A 66 2.17 1.51 3.19
N MET A 67 2.07 1.32 1.86
CA MET A 67 0.88 1.72 1.11
C MET A 67 -0.38 0.98 1.56
N ARG A 68 -0.25 -0.30 1.93
CA ARG A 68 -1.37 -1.10 2.47
C ARG A 68 -1.77 -0.65 3.88
N VAL A 69 -0.78 -0.31 4.72
CA VAL A 69 -1.03 0.25 6.05
C VAL A 69 -1.81 1.55 5.93
N VAL A 70 -1.35 2.49 5.12
CA VAL A 70 -2.03 3.78 4.91
C VAL A 70 -3.44 3.57 4.35
N ALA A 71 -3.64 2.66 3.39
CA ALA A 71 -4.98 2.33 2.90
C ALA A 71 -5.92 1.83 4.01
N THR A 72 -5.40 1.06 4.96
CA THR A 72 -6.16 0.52 6.10
C THR A 72 -6.50 1.62 7.12
N GLU A 73 -5.58 2.53 7.37
CA GLU A 73 -5.82 3.71 8.23
C GLU A 73 -6.91 4.61 7.64
N ILE A 74 -6.89 4.84 6.32
CA ILE A 74 -7.90 5.65 5.63
C ILE A 74 -9.30 4.99 5.76
N GLU A 75 -9.42 3.68 5.55
CA GLU A 75 -10.70 2.99 5.74
C GLU A 75 -11.20 3.03 7.17
N THR A 76 -10.28 2.90 8.13
CA THR A 76 -10.60 3.00 9.56
C THR A 76 -11.14 4.40 9.87
N ALA A 77 -10.51 5.44 9.35
CA ALA A 77 -10.95 6.82 9.52
C ALA A 77 -12.31 7.09 8.84
N ALA A 78 -12.54 6.55 7.63
CA ALA A 78 -13.84 6.66 6.95
C ALA A 78 -14.96 5.99 7.75
N THR A 79 -14.71 4.80 8.27
CA THR A 79 -15.66 4.05 9.12
C THR A 79 -15.96 4.80 10.42
N ALA A 80 -14.94 5.40 11.05
CA ALA A 80 -15.13 6.20 12.25
C ALA A 80 -15.99 7.45 11.98
N PHE A 81 -15.78 8.11 10.83
CA PHE A 81 -16.59 9.26 10.44
C PHE A 81 -18.05 8.87 10.19
N GLU A 82 -18.32 7.84 9.39
CA GLU A 82 -19.67 7.33 9.14
C GLU A 82 -20.38 6.90 10.44
N THR A 83 -19.64 6.31 11.37
CA THR A 83 -20.18 5.92 12.69
C THR A 83 -20.58 7.13 13.52
N GLN A 84 -19.74 8.17 13.55
CA GLN A 84 -20.03 9.40 14.27
C GLN A 84 -21.21 10.16 13.64
N ASP A 85 -21.28 10.18 12.31
CA ASP A 85 -22.38 10.84 11.59
C ASP A 85 -23.73 10.16 11.88
N ASN A 86 -23.77 8.82 11.83
CA ASN A 86 -24.95 8.05 12.21
C ASN A 86 -25.36 8.26 13.68
N ALA A 87 -24.39 8.34 14.60
CA ALA A 87 -24.66 8.64 16.01
C ALA A 87 -25.26 10.05 16.18
N ASN A 88 -24.76 11.03 15.44
CA ASN A 88 -25.29 12.39 15.43
C ASN A 88 -26.73 12.42 14.88
N ALA A 89 -26.99 11.75 13.76
CA ALA A 89 -28.32 11.65 13.16
C ALA A 89 -29.34 11.01 14.14
N THR A 90 -28.95 9.91 14.79
CA THR A 90 -29.77 9.23 15.81
C THR A 90 -30.08 10.17 16.99
N SER A 91 -29.09 10.94 17.45
CA SER A 91 -29.27 11.93 18.52
C SER A 91 -30.25 13.05 18.12
N ILE A 92 -30.17 13.53 16.88
CA ILE A 92 -31.09 14.54 16.34
C ILE A 92 -32.53 14.01 16.26
N GLU A 93 -32.72 12.78 15.77
CA GLU A 93 -34.05 12.14 15.74
C GLU A 93 -34.64 12.00 17.15
N GLN A 94 -33.83 11.61 18.13
CA GLN A 94 -34.26 11.46 19.52
C GLN A 94 -34.56 12.80 20.21
N ALA A 95 -33.90 13.89 19.80
CA ALA A 95 -34.13 15.22 20.35
C ALA A 95 -35.49 15.82 19.96
N GLY A 96 -36.10 15.35 18.86
CA GLY A 96 -37.44 15.73 18.39
C GLY A 96 -37.62 17.21 17.98
N PRO A 97 -38.58 17.54 17.09
CA PRO A 97 -38.93 18.93 16.83
C PRO A 97 -39.59 19.53 18.09
N ARG A 98 -39.09 20.68 18.53
CA ARG A 98 -39.71 21.48 19.59
C ARG A 98 -41.05 22.06 19.15
#